data_AF-A0A4V5NWH1-F1
#
_entry.id   AF-A0A4V5NWH1-F1
#
_cell.length_a   1.000
_cell.length_b   1.000
_cell.length_c   1.000
_cell.angle_alpha   90.00
_cell.angle_beta   90.00
_cell.angle_gamma   90.00
#
_symmetry.space_group_name_H-M   'P 1'
#
loop_
_entity.id
_entity.type
_entity.pdbx_description
1 polymer ?
#
loop_
_entity_poly.entity_id
_entity_poly.type
_entity_poly.pdbx_seq_one_letter_code
_entity_poly.pdbx_strand_id
1 'polypeptide(L)'
;MKSKYDSLDNLWCEWPEATTAIQKYLENEGAQPLKVDWRFDRARVVDHRSDGYSVYITYSAFEPNVEAIVELTISAKVENNGSISVYSKRKIVEQGI
;
A
#
# COMPACT_ATOMS: atom_id res chain seq x y z
N MET A 1 1.67 -17.06 7.03
CA MET A 1 2.97 -17.10 6.30
C MET A 1 3.38 -15.66 5.92
N LYS A 2 4.66 -15.35 5.65
CA LYS A 2 5.08 -14.00 5.20
C LYS A 2 5.72 -14.08 3.82
N SER A 3 5.05 -13.53 2.82
CA SER A 3 5.56 -13.45 1.44
C SER A 3 5.92 -12.00 1.12
N LYS A 4 7.07 -11.78 0.50
CA LYS A 4 7.52 -10.47 0.00
C LYS A 4 7.33 -10.43 -1.51
N TYR A 5 6.91 -9.27 -2.02
CA TYR A 5 6.65 -9.06 -3.44
C TYR A 5 7.37 -7.79 -3.90
N ASP A 6 8.11 -7.93 -5.00
CA ASP A 6 8.82 -6.82 -5.66
C ASP A 6 8.09 -6.35 -6.94
N SER A 7 6.90 -6.91 -7.22
CA SER A 7 6.04 -6.53 -8.35
C SER A 7 4.59 -6.42 -7.91
N LEU A 8 3.93 -5.32 -8.31
CA LEU A 8 2.50 -5.13 -8.15
C LEU A 8 1.69 -6.14 -8.96
N ASP A 9 2.13 -6.52 -10.15
CA ASP A 9 1.41 -7.47 -11.01
C ASP A 9 1.33 -8.85 -10.36
N ASN A 10 2.44 -9.31 -9.77
CA ASN A 10 2.46 -10.58 -9.04
C ASN A 10 1.54 -10.53 -7.82
N LEU A 11 1.57 -9.41 -7.09
CA LEU A 11 0.70 -9.21 -5.94
C LEU A 11 -0.78 -9.19 -6.35
N TRP A 12 -1.11 -8.58 -7.50
CA TRP A 12 -2.47 -8.51 -8.02
C TRP A 12 -2.97 -9.87 -8.50
N CYS A 13 -2.09 -10.67 -9.11
CA CYS A 13 -2.41 -12.01 -9.56
C CYS A 13 -2.73 -12.94 -8.37
N GLU A 14 -1.96 -12.85 -7.28
CA GLU A 14 -2.12 -13.73 -6.12
C GLU A 14 -3.13 -13.23 -5.09
N TRP A 15 -3.31 -11.91 -4.94
CA TRP A 15 -4.13 -11.28 -3.90
C TRP A 15 -5.08 -10.20 -4.44
N PRO A 16 -5.93 -10.51 -5.44
CA PRO A 16 -6.69 -9.52 -6.21
C PRO A 16 -7.68 -8.70 -5.38
N GLU A 17 -8.27 -9.27 -4.33
CA GLU A 17 -9.28 -8.58 -3.51
C GLU A 17 -8.66 -7.41 -2.74
N ALA A 18 -7.54 -7.69 -2.07
CA ALA A 18 -6.81 -6.69 -1.30
C ALA A 18 -6.18 -5.62 -2.19
N THR A 19 -5.56 -6.01 -3.32
CA THR A 19 -4.96 -5.04 -4.25
C THR A 19 -6.02 -4.16 -4.91
N THR A 20 -7.17 -4.72 -5.29
CA THR A 20 -8.29 -3.95 -5.85
C THR A 20 -8.85 -2.96 -4.83
N ALA A 21 -8.98 -3.35 -3.56
CA ALA A 21 -9.42 -2.45 -2.51
C ALA A 21 -8.43 -1.30 -2.27
N ILE A 22 -7.12 -1.58 -2.30
CA ILE A 22 -6.07 -0.54 -2.22
C ILE A 22 -6.14 0.41 -3.41
N GLN A 23 -6.31 -0.10 -4.63
CA GLN A 23 -6.45 0.73 -5.82
C GLN A 23 -7.66 1.65 -5.73
N LYS A 24 -8.83 1.10 -5.36
CA LYS A 24 -10.04 1.90 -5.16
C LYS A 24 -9.87 2.94 -4.06
N TYR A 25 -9.15 2.61 -2.99
CA TYR A 25 -8.86 3.55 -1.92
C TYR A 25 -8.00 4.72 -2.41
N LEU A 26 -6.94 4.43 -3.18
CA LEU A 26 -6.10 5.45 -3.83
C LEU A 26 -6.90 6.36 -4.77
N GLU A 27 -7.85 5.81 -5.51
CA GLU A 27 -8.72 6.56 -6.41
C GLU A 27 -9.75 7.43 -5.66
N ASN A 28 -10.31 6.94 -4.55
CA ASN A 28 -11.44 7.58 -3.86
C ASN A 28 -11.07 8.53 -2.72
N GLU A 29 -10.04 8.26 -1.91
CA GLU A 29 -9.67 9.14 -0.78
C GLU A 29 -8.99 10.45 -1.23
N GLY A 30 -8.98 10.74 -2.53
CA GLY A 30 -8.34 11.92 -3.06
C GLY A 30 -6.85 11.70 -3.02
N ALA A 31 -6.33 11.10 -4.08
CA ALA A 31 -4.92 11.06 -4.33
C ALA A 31 -4.32 12.49 -4.36
N GLN A 32 -3.88 12.99 -3.21
CA GLN A 32 -2.63 13.76 -3.15
C GLN A 32 -1.47 13.00 -3.83
N PRO A 33 -1.55 11.66 -4.02
CA PRO A 33 -0.75 10.94 -5.00
C PRO A 33 -0.82 11.38 -6.47
N LEU A 34 -1.81 12.13 -6.95
CA LEU A 34 -1.90 12.48 -8.37
C LEU A 34 -1.00 13.67 -8.79
N LYS A 35 -0.29 14.31 -7.86
CA LYS A 35 0.69 15.36 -8.19
C LYS A 35 2.15 14.91 -8.05
N VAL A 36 2.38 13.72 -7.52
CA VAL A 36 3.72 13.25 -7.16
C VAL A 36 3.85 11.82 -7.68
N ASP A 37 4.89 11.55 -8.45
CA ASP A 37 5.12 10.21 -9.02
C ASP A 37 5.52 9.23 -7.91
N TRP A 38 4.52 8.56 -7.33
CA TRP A 38 4.73 7.51 -6.35
C TRP A 38 5.28 6.26 -7.01
N ARG A 39 6.46 5.86 -6.57
CA ARG A 39 7.12 4.63 -6.99
C ARG A 39 6.79 3.52 -6.02
N PHE A 40 6.38 2.37 -6.54
CA PHE A 40 6.28 1.15 -5.73
C PHE A 40 7.67 0.72 -5.26
N ASP A 41 7.80 0.44 -3.96
CA ASP A 41 9.06 -0.05 -3.39
C ASP A 41 9.00 -1.55 -3.08
N ARG A 42 7.93 -1.96 -2.40
CA ARG A 42 7.78 -3.33 -1.89
C ARG A 42 6.34 -3.60 -1.48
N ALA A 43 6.00 -4.87 -1.46
CA ALA A 43 4.80 -5.36 -0.78
C ALA A 43 5.10 -6.57 0.09
N ARG A 44 4.23 -6.80 1.07
CA ARG A 44 4.25 -8.00 1.90
C ARG A 44 2.82 -8.47 2.16
N VAL A 45 2.66 -9.78 2.26
CA VAL A 45 1.42 -10.40 2.70
C VAL A 45 1.65 -11.09 4.03
N VAL A 46 0.74 -10.86 4.96
CA VAL A 46 0.70 -11.48 6.28
C VAL A 46 -0.61 -12.22 6.38
N ASP A 47 -0.53 -13.54 6.35
CA ASP A 47 -1.67 -14.42 6.57
C ASP A 47 -1.85 -14.66 8.08
N HIS A 48 -3.06 -14.33 8.56
CA HIS A 48 -3.53 -14.49 9.93
C HIS A 48 -4.43 -15.72 9.95
N ARG A 49 -3.86 -16.88 10.28
CA ARG A 49 -4.48 -18.23 10.15
C ARG A 49 -5.97 -18.36 10.55
N SER A 50 -6.50 -17.54 11.45
CA SER A 50 -7.90 -17.54 11.88
C SER A 50 -8.73 -16.33 11.44
N ASP A 51 -8.09 -15.25 11.00
CA ASP A 51 -8.71 -13.91 10.87
C ASP A 51 -8.61 -13.34 9.45
N GLY A 52 -8.09 -14.14 8.50
CA GLY A 52 -7.91 -13.77 7.10
C GLY A 52 -6.47 -13.36 6.80
N TYR A 53 -6.28 -12.30 6.02
CA TYR A 53 -4.94 -11.86 5.62
C TYR A 53 -4.82 -10.35 5.54
N SER A 54 -3.59 -9.86 5.47
CA SER A 54 -3.29 -8.45 5.28
C SER A 54 -2.22 -8.28 4.22
N VAL A 55 -2.52 -7.46 3.22
CA VAL A 55 -1.56 -7.00 2.23
C VAL A 55 -1.09 -5.62 2.63
N TYR A 56 0.22 -5.41 2.61
CA TYR A 56 0.84 -4.10 2.83
C TYR A 56 1.63 -3.75 1.59
N ILE A 57 1.40 -2.56 1.05
CA ILE A 57 2.13 -2.00 -0.08
C ILE A 57 2.80 -0.72 0.39
N THR A 58 4.07 -0.57 0.04
CA THR A 58 4.85 0.63 0.33
C THR A 58 5.22 1.31 -0.97
N TYR A 59 4.96 2.61 -1.02
CA TYR A 59 5.37 3.52 -2.08
C TYR A 59 6.28 4.60 -1.51
N SER A 60 7.15 5.14 -2.35
CA SER A 60 7.94 6.33 -2.04
C SER A 60 7.80 7.39 -3.12
N ALA A 61 7.89 8.65 -2.73
CA ALA A 61 7.91 9.76 -3.67
C ALA A 61 8.68 10.94 -3.06
N PHE A 62 9.32 11.74 -3.90
CA PHE A 62 9.82 13.05 -3.46
C PHE A 62 8.68 14.06 -3.50
N GLU A 63 8.35 14.66 -2.37
CA GLU A 63 7.32 15.68 -2.28
C GLU A 63 7.93 17.09 -2.21
N PRO A 64 7.77 17.93 -3.26
CA PRO A 64 8.37 19.27 -3.29
C PRO A 64 7.88 20.19 -2.17
N ASN A 65 6.62 20.06 -1.73
CA ASN A 65 6.03 20.95 -0.72
C ASN A 65 6.71 20.83 0.66
N VAL A 66 7.34 19.70 0.92
CA VAL A 66 8.04 19.41 2.18
C VAL A 66 9.52 19.12 1.94
N GLU A 67 9.97 19.31 0.70
CA GLU A 67 11.33 19.05 0.22
C GLU A 67 11.90 17.73 0.75
N ALA A 68 11.12 16.65 0.69
CA ALA A 68 11.49 15.41 1.36
C ALA A 68 11.00 14.17 0.60
N ILE A 69 11.72 13.05 0.77
CA ILE A 69 11.25 11.73 0.37
C ILE A 69 10.24 11.27 1.42
N VAL A 70 9.03 10.97 0.95
CA VAL A 70 7.92 10.48 1.76
C VAL A 70 7.67 9.02 1.41
N GLU A 71 7.40 8.21 2.42
CA GLU A 71 6.92 6.83 2.27
C GLU A 71 5.43 6.77 2.65
N LEU A 72 4.64 6.19 1.74
CA LEU A 72 3.25 5.88 1.93
C LEU A 72 3.12 4.37 2.03
N THR A 73 2.69 3.89 3.20
CA THR A 73 2.30 2.50 3.38
C THR A 73 0.78 2.40 3.38
N ILE A 74 0.24 1.58 2.49
CA ILE A 74 -1.18 1.24 2.46
C ILE A 74 -1.33 -0.21 2.84
N SER A 75 -2.33 -0.52 3.66
CA SER A 75 -2.65 -1.89 4.04
C SER A 75 -4.12 -2.18 3.80
N ALA A 76 -4.41 -3.32 3.19
CA ALA A 76 -5.74 -3.89 3.15
C ALA A 76 -5.78 -5.15 4.02
N LYS A 77 -6.69 -5.19 4.99
CA LYS A 77 -7.03 -6.39 5.75
C LYS A 77 -8.29 -6.99 5.14
N VAL A 78 -8.19 -8.26 4.74
CA VAL A 78 -9.32 -9.06 4.26
C VAL A 78 -9.65 -10.09 5.32
N GLU A 79 -10.86 -10.03 5.84
CA GLU A 79 -11.35 -10.95 6.87
C GLU A 79 -12.10 -12.12 6.24
N ASN A 80 -12.19 -13.24 6.95
CA ASN A 80 -12.84 -14.47 6.47
C ASN A 80 -14.35 -14.30 6.18
N ASN A 81 -14.98 -13.26 6.72
CA ASN A 81 -16.38 -12.92 6.46
C ASN A 81 -16.57 -12.08 5.17
N GLY A 82 -15.49 -11.81 4.42
CA GLY A 82 -15.51 -10.98 3.22
C GLY A 82 -15.38 -9.48 3.46
N SER A 83 -15.24 -9.04 4.71
CA SER A 83 -15.00 -7.64 5.03
C SER A 83 -13.58 -7.23 4.63
N ILE A 84 -13.45 -6.07 3.99
CA ILE A 84 -12.16 -5.50 3.61
C ILE A 84 -12.04 -4.11 4.23
N SER A 85 -10.97 -3.90 5.00
CA SER A 85 -10.64 -2.60 5.58
C SER A 85 -9.31 -2.12 5.02
N VAL A 86 -9.26 -0.87 4.56
CA VAL A 86 -8.05 -0.25 4.01
C VAL A 86 -7.60 0.87 4.94
N TYR A 87 -6.29 0.93 5.19
CA TYR A 87 -5.66 1.95 6.01
C TYR A 87 -4.42 2.45 5.29
N SER A 88 -4.13 3.74 5.43
CA SER A 88 -2.88 4.32 4.94
C SER A 88 -2.11 5.00 6.07
N LYS A 89 -0.78 5.01 5.94
CA LYS A 89 0.13 5.72 6.82
C LYS A 89 1.22 6.37 5.99
N ARG A 90 1.40 7.67 6.21
CA ARG A 90 2.44 8.49 5.57
C ARG A 90 3.54 8.82 6.58
N LYS A 91 4.81 8.82 6.14
CA LYS A 91 5.96 9.28 6.93
C LYS A 91 7.01 9.95 6.05
N ILE A 92 7.73 10.94 6.59
CA ILE A 92 8.95 11.48 5.96
C ILE A 92 10.09 10.50 6.24
N VAL A 93 10.87 10.16 5.21
CA VAL A 93 11.98 9.20 5.29
C VAL A 93 13.33 9.89 5.18
N GLU A 94 13.43 10.92 4.34
CA GLU A 94 14.65 11.68 4.13
C GLU A 94 14.29 13.13 3.80
N GLN A 95 14.87 14.09 4.52
CA GLN A 95 14.73 15.51 4.15
C GLN A 95 15.79 15.86 3.11
N GLY A 96 15.37 16.54 2.05
CA GLY A 96 16.27 17.20 1.10
C GLY A 96 17.06 18.29 1.82
N ILE A 97 18.32 18.42 1.45
CA ILE A 97 19.28 19.38 1.99
C ILE A 97 19.09 20.74 1.29
#